data_AF-A0A524GXQ0-F1
#
_entry.id   AF-A0A524GXQ0-F1
#
_cell.length_a   1.000
_cell.length_b   1.000
_cell.length_c   1.000
_cell.angle_alpha   90.00
_cell.angle_beta   90.00
_cell.angle_gamma   90.00
#
_symmetry.space_group_name_H-M   'P 1'
#
loop_
_entity.id
_entity.type
_entity.pdbx_description
1 polymer ?
#
loop_
_entity_poly.entity_id
_entity_poly.type
_entity_poly.pdbx_seq_one_letter_code
_entity_poly.pdbx_strand_id
1 'polypeptide(L)'
;MDALYTHFSVSGVDTWIFAPPLVALAVSALTSMGGISGAFLLLPFQVSILGFASPAVSATNFVYNIVAIPSGVYRYLKEGRMAWPLTWIVIVGTLPGVLIGYYLRVLYLPNPKAFKFFVGCVLLYIGARLLYELSARSQKGKQEMKALEAKFNDHVKKMNIDRNTRVSAGLPAEAVVRTISFTLSRVEYEFWGQRFSYNTLGMFALAFVVGIIGGTYGIGGGAIIAPFCVAVFGLPVYTVAGAAL
;
A
#
# COMPACT_ATOMS: atom_id res chain seq x y z
N MET A 1 0.27 38.78 -10.08
CA MET A 1 0.63 37.36 -9.83
C MET A 1 -0.61 36.52 -9.49
N ASP A 2 -1.81 37.07 -9.71
CA ASP A 2 -3.09 36.51 -9.26
C ASP A 2 -3.76 35.58 -10.27
N ALA A 3 -3.25 35.48 -11.50
CA ALA A 3 -3.80 34.61 -12.54
C ALA A 3 -3.66 33.11 -12.23
N LEU A 4 -2.77 32.74 -11.31
CA LEU A 4 -2.49 31.35 -10.94
C LEU A 4 -3.13 30.94 -9.60
N TYR A 5 -3.75 31.89 -8.89
CA TYR A 5 -4.48 31.64 -7.65
C TYR A 5 -5.96 31.46 -7.99
N THR A 6 -6.50 30.27 -7.75
CA THR A 6 -7.85 29.91 -8.21
C THR A 6 -8.69 29.37 -7.06
N HIS A 7 -9.94 29.79 -7.02
CA HIS A 7 -10.96 29.26 -6.13
C HIS A 7 -11.65 28.04 -6.78
N PHE A 8 -11.63 26.90 -6.09
CA PHE A 8 -12.34 25.69 -6.52
C PHE A 8 -13.72 25.62 -5.86
N SER A 9 -14.77 25.97 -6.59
CA SER A 9 -16.15 26.08 -6.06
C SER A 9 -16.71 24.78 -5.47
N VAL A 10 -16.28 23.62 -5.96
CA VAL A 10 -16.76 22.30 -5.48
C VAL A 10 -16.10 21.91 -4.15
N SER A 11 -14.82 22.26 -3.95
CA SER A 11 -14.08 21.93 -2.74
C SER A 11 -14.03 23.07 -1.72
N GLY A 12 -14.34 24.30 -2.13
CA GLY A 12 -14.20 25.52 -1.35
C GLY A 12 -12.74 25.90 -1.05
N VAL A 13 -11.80 25.39 -1.86
CA VAL A 13 -10.35 25.56 -1.63
C VAL A 13 -9.82 26.69 -2.50
N ASP A 14 -9.09 27.61 -1.88
CA ASP A 14 -8.28 28.62 -2.55
C ASP A 14 -6.81 28.21 -2.58
N THR A 15 -6.27 27.98 -3.77
CA THR A 15 -4.88 27.55 -3.90
C THR A 15 -4.27 27.94 -5.23
N TRP A 16 -2.93 27.88 -5.27
CA TRP A 16 -2.18 28.01 -6.52
C TRP A 16 -2.38 26.75 -7.36
N ILE A 17 -2.68 26.91 -8.65
CA ILE A 17 -3.01 25.77 -9.54
C ILE A 17 -1.91 24.70 -9.59
N PHE A 18 -0.65 25.09 -9.38
CA PHE A 18 0.50 24.19 -9.38
C PHE A 18 0.80 23.54 -8.03
N ALA A 19 0.25 24.03 -6.93
CA ALA A 19 0.57 23.51 -5.60
C ALA A 19 0.08 22.07 -5.40
N PRO A 20 -1.19 21.70 -5.70
CA PRO A 20 -1.64 20.30 -5.55
C PRO A 20 -0.86 19.30 -6.42
N PRO A 21 -0.61 19.56 -7.73
CA PRO A 21 0.21 18.66 -8.55
C PRO A 21 1.64 18.47 -8.03
N LEU A 22 2.29 19.55 -7.57
CA LEU A 22 3.66 19.49 -7.08
C LEU A 22 3.76 18.69 -5.77
N VAL A 23 2.80 18.91 -4.85
CA VAL A 23 2.73 18.11 -3.61
C VAL A 23 2.40 16.65 -3.92
N ALA A 24 1.48 16.37 -4.85
CA ALA A 24 1.18 15.01 -5.27
C ALA A 24 2.39 14.30 -5.90
N LEU A 25 3.22 15.03 -6.66
CA LEU A 25 4.46 14.50 -7.23
C LEU A 25 5.51 14.20 -6.14
N ALA A 26 5.75 15.13 -5.21
CA ALA A 26 6.69 14.94 -4.10
C ALA A 26 6.25 13.79 -3.17
N VAL A 27 5.04 13.93 -2.61
CA VAL A 27 4.01 12.89 -2.54
C VAL A 27 4.43 11.47 -2.89
N SER A 28 4.05 11.16 -4.13
CA SER A 28 4.17 9.88 -4.79
C SER A 28 5.61 9.44 -4.98
N ALA A 29 6.54 10.37 -5.26
CA ALA A 29 7.96 10.05 -5.38
C ALA A 29 8.51 9.45 -4.07
N LEU A 30 8.12 10.01 -2.92
CA LEU A 30 8.52 9.49 -1.61
C LEU A 30 7.85 8.16 -1.29
N THR A 31 6.54 8.05 -1.45
CA THR A 31 5.80 6.83 -1.05
C THR A 31 6.05 5.63 -1.98
N SER A 32 6.35 5.87 -3.26
CA SER A 32 6.66 4.80 -4.23
C SER A 32 7.92 4.01 -3.84
N MET A 33 8.90 4.63 -3.19
CA MET A 33 10.09 3.93 -2.69
C MET A 33 9.74 2.87 -1.64
N GLY A 34 8.74 3.14 -0.81
CA GLY A 34 8.26 2.22 0.23
C GLY A 34 7.20 1.23 -0.27
N GLY A 35 6.81 1.28 -1.55
CA GLY A 35 5.72 0.46 -2.08
C GLY A 35 4.34 0.82 -1.50
N ILE A 36 4.15 2.07 -1.07
CA ILE A 36 2.91 2.58 -0.49
C ILE A 36 2.27 3.58 -1.47
N SER A 37 0.94 3.55 -1.62
CA SER A 37 0.23 4.54 -2.43
C SER A 37 0.40 5.96 -1.86
N GLY A 38 0.69 6.93 -2.74
CA GLY A 38 0.77 8.36 -2.38
C GLY A 38 -0.52 8.91 -1.75
N ALA A 39 -1.67 8.25 -2.00
CA ALA A 39 -2.95 8.59 -1.38
C ALA A 39 -2.88 8.64 0.15
N PHE A 40 -2.02 7.82 0.75
CA PHE A 40 -1.83 7.74 2.20
C PHE A 40 -1.50 9.09 2.84
N LEU A 41 -0.66 9.91 2.19
CA LEU A 41 -0.25 11.23 2.68
C LEU A 41 -0.97 12.38 1.98
N LEU A 42 -1.55 12.14 0.80
CA LEU A 42 -2.33 13.15 0.08
C LEU A 42 -3.60 13.55 0.84
N LEU A 43 -4.30 12.60 1.47
CA LEU A 43 -5.56 12.93 2.14
C LEU A 43 -5.36 13.84 3.38
N PRO A 44 -4.40 13.59 4.29
CA PRO A 44 -4.07 14.54 5.36
C PRO A 44 -3.71 15.93 4.86
N PHE A 45 -2.95 16.01 3.75
CA PHE A 45 -2.63 17.27 3.09
C PHE A 45 -3.90 17.98 2.58
N GLN A 46 -4.77 17.29 1.86
CA GLN A 46 -6.01 17.85 1.33
C GLN A 46 -6.93 18.38 2.44
N VAL A 47 -7.07 17.64 3.55
CA VAL A 47 -8.03 17.98 4.61
C VAL A 47 -7.46 18.98 5.63
N SER A 48 -6.15 18.94 5.90
CA SER A 48 -5.52 19.76 6.95
C SER A 48 -4.80 20.99 6.40
N ILE A 49 -4.24 20.92 5.19
CA ILE A 49 -3.49 22.03 4.59
C ILE A 49 -4.36 22.76 3.56
N LEU A 50 -5.00 22.05 2.63
CA LEU A 50 -5.89 22.68 1.65
C LEU A 50 -7.28 23.02 2.23
N GLY A 51 -7.65 22.43 3.36
CA GLY A 51 -8.97 22.68 3.96
C GLY A 51 -10.14 21.98 3.26
N PHE A 52 -9.86 21.02 2.35
CA PHE A 52 -10.89 20.25 1.66
C PHE A 52 -11.55 19.25 2.63
N ALA A 53 -12.55 19.73 3.37
CA ALA A 53 -13.08 19.03 4.54
C ALA A 53 -14.30 18.13 4.24
N SER A 54 -14.88 18.24 3.05
CA SER A 54 -16.08 17.48 2.69
C SER A 54 -15.75 16.00 2.43
N PRO A 55 -16.74 15.08 2.53
CA PRO A 55 -16.55 13.67 2.18
C PRO A 55 -16.06 13.42 0.74
N ALA A 56 -16.23 14.39 -0.17
CA ALA A 56 -15.76 14.30 -1.56
C ALA A 56 -14.23 14.16 -1.68
N VAL A 57 -13.47 14.54 -0.64
CA VAL A 57 -12.03 14.31 -0.57
C VAL A 57 -11.67 12.82 -0.63
N SER A 58 -12.50 11.95 -0.03
CA SER A 58 -12.30 10.51 -0.06
C SER A 58 -12.56 9.94 -1.46
N ALA A 59 -13.61 10.42 -2.13
CA ALA A 59 -13.90 10.06 -3.53
C ALA A 59 -12.75 10.47 -4.48
N THR A 60 -12.18 11.66 -4.26
CA THR A 60 -11.02 12.15 -5.03
C THR A 60 -9.81 11.21 -4.88
N ASN A 61 -9.55 10.70 -3.67
CA ASN A 61 -8.46 9.75 -3.46
C ASN A 61 -8.72 8.38 -4.07
N PHE A 62 -9.97 7.91 -4.12
CA PHE A 62 -10.29 6.69 -4.87
C PHE A 62 -10.01 6.84 -6.37
N VAL A 63 -10.35 7.99 -6.97
CA VAL A 63 -10.00 8.27 -8.37
C VAL A 63 -8.48 8.31 -8.57
N TYR A 64 -7.75 8.97 -7.67
CA TYR A 64 -6.28 8.95 -7.69
C TYR A 64 -5.73 7.51 -7.66
N ASN A 65 -6.26 6.66 -6.78
CA ASN A 65 -5.84 5.27 -6.66
C ASN A 65 -6.13 4.46 -7.93
N ILE A 66 -7.31 4.64 -8.55
CA ILE A 66 -7.66 3.99 -9.83
C ILE A 66 -6.67 4.35 -10.94
N VAL A 67 -6.12 5.56 -10.94
CA VAL A 67 -5.17 6.02 -11.98
C VAL A 67 -3.72 5.65 -11.64
N ALA A 68 -3.31 5.80 -10.38
CA ALA A 68 -1.92 5.62 -9.96
C ALA A 68 -1.51 4.14 -9.82
N ILE A 69 -2.38 3.30 -9.24
CA ILE A 69 -2.08 1.90 -8.88
C ILE A 69 -1.82 0.99 -10.08
N PRO A 70 -2.58 1.06 -11.21
CA PRO A 70 -2.40 0.12 -12.33
C PRO A 70 -0.98 0.09 -12.89
N SER A 71 -0.28 1.22 -12.90
CA SER A 71 1.12 1.30 -13.35
C SER A 71 2.05 0.46 -12.46
N GLY A 72 1.85 0.50 -11.15
CA GLY A 72 2.56 -0.32 -10.16
C GLY A 72 2.24 -1.80 -10.35
N VAL A 73 0.95 -2.15 -10.45
CA VAL A 73 0.49 -3.54 -10.64
C VAL A 73 1.06 -4.11 -11.95
N TYR A 74 1.01 -3.35 -13.05
CA TYR A 74 1.56 -3.77 -14.34
C TYR A 74 3.06 -4.10 -14.26
N ARG A 75 3.83 -3.30 -13.51
CA ARG A 75 5.24 -3.60 -13.25
C ARG A 75 5.41 -4.93 -12.50
N TYR A 76 4.65 -5.17 -11.44
CA TYR A 76 4.71 -6.43 -10.68
C TYR A 76 4.29 -7.65 -11.51
N LEU A 77 3.33 -7.49 -12.41
CA LEU A 77 2.91 -8.50 -13.38
C LEU A 77 4.05 -8.83 -14.36
N LYS A 78 4.69 -7.80 -14.94
CA LYS A 78 5.82 -7.97 -15.87
C LYS A 78 7.04 -8.59 -15.20
N GLU A 79 7.24 -8.32 -13.92
CA GLU A 79 8.31 -8.88 -13.10
C GLU A 79 8.05 -10.33 -12.63
N GLY A 80 6.85 -10.87 -12.80
CA GLY A 80 6.50 -12.24 -12.37
C GLY A 80 6.43 -12.41 -10.84
N ARG A 81 6.33 -11.30 -10.10
CA ARG A 81 6.36 -11.27 -8.62
C ARG A 81 4.98 -11.37 -7.99
N MET A 82 3.93 -11.46 -8.81
CA MET A 82 2.56 -11.43 -8.33
C MET A 82 2.20 -12.74 -7.63
N ALA A 83 2.01 -12.69 -6.31
CA ALA A 83 1.43 -13.78 -5.54
C ALA A 83 -0.08 -13.82 -5.79
N TRP A 84 -0.51 -14.47 -6.86
CA TRP A 84 -1.91 -14.51 -7.29
C TRP A 84 -2.90 -14.99 -6.22
N PRO A 85 -2.64 -16.07 -5.46
CA PRO A 85 -3.56 -16.49 -4.40
C PRO A 85 -3.73 -15.43 -3.30
N LEU A 86 -2.63 -14.79 -2.89
CA LEU A 86 -2.65 -13.71 -1.92
C LEU A 86 -3.45 -12.52 -2.44
N THR A 87 -3.24 -12.19 -3.72
CA THR A 87 -3.94 -11.10 -4.41
C THR A 87 -5.45 -11.31 -4.39
N TRP A 88 -5.93 -12.51 -4.74
CA TRP A 88 -7.36 -12.81 -4.73
C TRP A 88 -7.97 -12.73 -3.33
N ILE A 89 -7.28 -13.27 -2.32
CA ILE A 89 -7.75 -13.18 -0.92
C ILE A 89 -7.84 -11.72 -0.47
N VAL A 90 -6.81 -10.93 -0.79
CA VAL A 90 -6.80 -9.50 -0.47
C VAL A 90 -7.94 -8.80 -1.19
N ILE A 91 -8.14 -8.98 -2.49
CA ILE A 91 -9.25 -8.36 -3.25
C ILE A 91 -10.60 -8.71 -2.64
N VAL A 92 -10.87 -10.00 -2.40
CA VAL A 92 -12.16 -10.48 -1.88
C VAL A 92 -12.40 -9.97 -0.46
N GLY A 93 -11.36 -9.75 0.35
CA GLY A 93 -11.47 -9.13 1.67
C GLY A 93 -11.63 -7.61 1.59
N THR A 94 -10.75 -6.93 0.86
CA THR A 94 -10.68 -5.46 0.85
C THR A 94 -11.85 -4.83 0.13
N LEU A 95 -12.34 -5.41 -0.97
CA LEU A 95 -13.39 -4.78 -1.79
C LEU A 95 -14.70 -4.58 -1.00
N PRO A 96 -15.29 -5.61 -0.34
CA PRO A 96 -16.45 -5.39 0.51
C PRO A 96 -16.13 -4.50 1.72
N GLY A 97 -14.92 -4.63 2.30
CA GLY A 97 -14.49 -3.77 3.39
C GLY A 97 -14.46 -2.28 3.00
N VAL A 98 -13.90 -1.95 1.84
CA VAL A 98 -13.81 -0.58 1.32
C VAL A 98 -15.19 0.01 1.07
N LEU A 99 -16.14 -0.78 0.55
CA LEU A 99 -17.53 -0.34 0.38
C LEU A 99 -18.17 0.01 1.72
N ILE A 100 -18.04 -0.86 2.73
CA ILE A 100 -18.53 -0.59 4.09
C ILE A 100 -17.85 0.65 4.65
N GLY A 101 -16.54 0.78 4.48
CA GLY A 101 -15.77 1.95 4.92
C GLY A 101 -16.23 3.25 4.27
N TYR A 102 -16.52 3.22 2.97
CA TYR A 102 -17.10 4.37 2.26
C TYR A 102 -18.43 4.79 2.87
N TYR A 103 -19.34 3.85 3.12
CA TYR A 103 -20.61 4.15 3.79
C TYR A 103 -20.38 4.66 5.23
N LEU A 104 -19.42 4.13 5.97
CA LEU A 104 -19.04 4.66 7.29
C LEU A 104 -18.57 6.11 7.22
N ARG A 105 -17.74 6.45 6.22
CA ARG A 105 -17.25 7.81 6.01
C ARG A 105 -18.39 8.78 5.71
N VAL A 106 -19.31 8.40 4.85
CA VAL A 106 -20.42 9.26 4.41
C VAL A 106 -21.50 9.39 5.48
N LEU A 107 -21.89 8.29 6.14
CA LEU A 107 -23.02 8.25 7.07
C LEU A 107 -22.62 8.63 8.51
N TYR A 108 -21.48 8.13 9.00
CA TYR A 108 -21.10 8.26 10.42
C TYR A 108 -20.00 9.28 10.67
N LEU A 109 -19.13 9.53 9.69
CA LEU A 109 -18.03 10.49 9.81
C LEU A 109 -18.15 11.68 8.85
N PRO A 110 -19.32 12.30 8.58
CA PRO A 110 -19.38 13.47 7.70
C PRO A 110 -18.66 14.69 8.31
N ASN A 111 -18.59 14.78 9.65
CA ASN A 111 -17.97 15.89 10.35
C ASN A 111 -16.43 15.88 10.21
N PRO A 112 -15.79 16.96 9.73
CA PRO A 112 -14.35 17.05 9.57
C PRO A 112 -13.54 16.83 10.85
N LYS A 113 -14.05 17.25 12.02
CA LYS A 113 -13.33 17.08 13.30
C LYS A 113 -13.24 15.60 13.70
N ALA A 114 -14.37 14.90 13.65
CA ALA A 114 -14.43 13.47 13.96
C ALA A 114 -13.59 12.65 12.96
N PHE A 115 -13.65 13.03 11.68
CA PHE A 115 -12.84 12.40 10.65
C PHE A 115 -11.33 12.65 10.84
N LYS A 116 -10.91 13.89 11.09
CA LYS A 116 -9.49 14.21 11.40
C LYS A 116 -9.00 13.45 12.62
N PHE A 117 -9.84 13.31 13.65
CA PHE A 117 -9.50 12.51 14.84
C PHE A 117 -9.29 11.03 14.48
N PHE A 118 -10.23 10.43 13.73
CA PHE A 118 -10.10 9.05 13.23
C PHE A 118 -8.82 8.86 12.42
N VAL A 119 -8.56 9.73 11.45
CA VAL A 119 -7.34 9.71 10.62
C VAL A 119 -6.09 9.86 11.50
N GLY A 120 -6.11 10.78 12.47
CA GLY A 120 -5.02 10.98 13.41
C GLY A 120 -4.70 9.72 14.21
N CYS A 121 -5.72 9.01 14.71
CA CYS A 121 -5.54 7.72 15.40
C CYS A 121 -4.92 6.65 14.48
N VAL A 122 -5.39 6.55 13.23
CA VAL A 122 -4.84 5.61 12.25
C VAL A 122 -3.37 5.92 11.93
N LEU A 123 -3.05 7.19 11.67
CA LEU A 123 -1.69 7.64 11.39
C LEU A 123 -0.76 7.45 12.59
N LEU A 124 -1.24 7.75 13.80
CA LEU A 124 -0.47 7.55 15.03
C LEU A 124 -0.19 6.07 15.27
N TYR A 125 -1.19 5.20 15.07
CA TYR A 125 -0.99 3.75 15.16
C TYR A 125 0.06 3.25 14.16
N ILE A 126 -0.06 3.64 12.88
CA ILE A 126 0.91 3.26 11.85
C ILE A 126 2.30 3.80 12.19
N GLY A 127 2.41 5.07 12.60
CA GLY A 127 3.67 5.70 12.98
C GLY A 127 4.33 4.99 14.18
N ALA A 128 3.58 4.75 15.25
CA ALA A 128 4.06 4.04 16.43
C ALA A 128 4.50 2.60 16.08
N ARG A 129 3.75 1.94 15.21
CA ARG A 129 4.07 0.59 14.72
C ARG A 129 5.36 0.59 13.91
N LEU A 130 5.54 1.52 12.97
CA LEU A 130 6.77 1.64 12.19
C LEU A 130 7.98 1.91 13.09
N LEU A 131 7.83 2.76 14.11
CA LEU A 131 8.87 2.98 15.13
C LEU A 131 9.20 1.71 15.93
N TYR A 132 8.18 0.93 16.28
CA TYR A 132 8.39 -0.37 16.95
C TYR A 132 9.12 -1.37 16.05
N GLU A 133 8.84 -1.40 14.74
CA GLU A 133 9.54 -2.26 13.78
C GLU A 133 11.03 -1.90 13.60
N LEU A 134 11.38 -0.62 13.82
CA LEU A 134 12.77 -0.17 13.86
C LEU A 134 13.51 -0.60 15.15
N SER A 135 12.77 -0.98 16.21
CA SER A 135 13.37 -1.40 17.48
C SER A 135 14.06 -2.78 17.38
N ALA A 136 15.17 -2.94 18.10
CA ALA A 136 15.98 -4.16 18.13
C ALA A 136 15.18 -5.43 18.54
N ARG A 137 14.08 -5.27 19.30
CA ARG A 137 13.18 -6.38 19.67
C ARG A 137 12.42 -6.96 18.47
N SER A 138 11.97 -6.11 17.53
CA SER A 138 11.31 -6.58 16.31
C SER A 138 12.31 -7.23 15.34
N GLN A 139 13.55 -6.72 15.34
CA GLN A 139 14.63 -7.20 14.47
C GLN A 139 15.09 -8.64 14.80
N LYS A 140 15.09 -9.05 16.07
CA LYS A 140 15.47 -10.41 16.48
C LYS A 140 14.59 -11.52 15.87
N GLY A 141 13.29 -11.28 15.72
CA GLY A 141 12.36 -12.24 15.10
C GLY A 141 12.39 -12.26 13.56
N LYS A 142 12.99 -11.23 12.94
CA LYS A 142 13.06 -11.04 11.48
C LYS A 142 14.46 -11.30 10.90
N GLN A 143 15.37 -11.85 11.70
CA GLN A 143 16.79 -12.00 11.32
C GLN A 143 16.97 -12.98 10.15
N GLU A 144 16.17 -14.05 10.09
CA GLU A 144 16.15 -15.00 8.96
C GLU A 144 15.60 -14.36 7.67
N MET A 145 14.53 -13.56 7.76
CA MET A 145 13.98 -12.82 6.62
C MET A 145 14.92 -11.73 6.11
N LYS A 146 15.58 -11.00 7.02
CA LYS A 146 16.62 -10.05 6.63
C LYS A 146 17.82 -10.72 5.98
N ALA A 147 18.22 -11.90 6.46
CA ALA A 147 19.29 -12.66 5.84
C ALA A 147 18.90 -13.13 4.42
N LEU A 148 17.64 -13.52 4.24
CA LEU A 148 17.09 -13.86 2.93
C LEU A 148 17.03 -12.64 1.99
N GLU A 149 16.54 -11.50 2.47
CA GLU A 149 16.52 -10.23 1.70
C GLU A 149 17.93 -9.73 1.37
N ALA A 150 18.89 -9.89 2.28
CA ALA A 150 20.28 -9.53 2.03
C ALA A 150 20.90 -10.42 0.95
N LYS A 151 20.68 -11.74 1.02
CA LYS A 151 21.07 -12.68 -0.03
C LYS A 151 20.41 -12.34 -1.37
N PHE A 152 19.14 -11.95 -1.35
CA PHE A 152 18.40 -11.50 -2.54
C PHE A 152 19.03 -10.25 -3.15
N ASN A 153 19.23 -9.19 -2.35
CA ASN A 153 19.81 -7.94 -2.81
C ASN A 153 21.25 -8.10 -3.33
N ASP A 154 22.04 -8.96 -2.70
CA ASP A 154 23.40 -9.27 -3.17
C ASP A 154 23.40 -10.00 -4.52
N HIS A 155 22.47 -10.93 -4.73
CA HIS A 155 22.36 -11.65 -5.99
C HIS A 155 21.85 -10.75 -7.12
N VAL A 156 20.88 -9.87 -6.83
CA VAL A 156 20.40 -8.85 -7.78
C VAL A 156 21.49 -7.84 -8.12
N LYS A 157 22.28 -7.40 -7.13
CA LYS A 157 23.43 -6.51 -7.38
C LYS A 157 24.49 -7.19 -8.25
N LYS A 158 24.84 -8.44 -7.97
CA LYS A 158 25.80 -9.21 -8.80
C LYS A 158 25.31 -9.39 -10.23
N MET A 159 24.04 -9.74 -10.43
CA MET A 159 23.45 -9.84 -11.77
C MET A 159 23.35 -8.49 -12.50
N ASN A 160 23.14 -7.37 -11.79
CA ASN A 160 23.11 -6.04 -12.40
C ASN A 160 24.52 -5.53 -12.78
N ILE A 161 25.57 -5.92 -12.05
CA ILE A 161 26.96 -5.57 -12.35
C ILE A 161 27.43 -6.26 -13.65
N ASP A 162 27.00 -7.50 -13.90
CA ASP A 162 27.35 -8.22 -15.14
C ASP A 162 26.59 -7.74 -16.39
N ARG A 163 25.56 -6.88 -16.22
CA ARG A 163 24.60 -6.55 -17.29
C ARG A 163 24.54 -5.06 -17.59
N ASN A 164 25.70 -4.45 -17.82
CA ASN A 164 25.81 -3.04 -18.25
C ASN A 164 25.30 -2.77 -19.68
N THR A 165 24.43 -3.63 -20.23
CA THR A 165 23.81 -3.42 -21.54
C THR A 165 22.37 -3.96 -21.53
N ARG A 166 21.42 -3.05 -21.80
CA ARG A 166 19.98 -3.26 -22.04
C ARG A 166 19.08 -3.28 -20.80
N VAL A 167 18.58 -2.08 -20.53
CA VAL A 167 17.27 -1.77 -19.93
C VAL A 167 16.21 -2.74 -20.46
N SER A 168 15.77 -3.71 -19.64
CA SER A 168 14.46 -4.41 -19.66
C SER A 168 14.47 -5.86 -19.14
N ALA A 169 15.48 -6.31 -18.40
CA ALA A 169 15.56 -7.70 -17.99
C ALA A 169 14.62 -8.03 -16.81
N GLY A 170 13.61 -8.86 -17.06
CA GLY A 170 12.84 -9.51 -16.01
C GLY A 170 13.71 -10.35 -15.08
N LEU A 171 13.20 -10.61 -13.87
CA LEU A 171 13.86 -11.40 -12.84
C LEU A 171 14.17 -12.84 -13.32
N PRO A 172 15.20 -13.51 -12.77
CA PRO A 172 15.49 -14.90 -13.08
C PRO A 172 14.27 -15.81 -12.83
N ALA A 173 14.13 -16.91 -13.57
CA ALA A 173 12.97 -17.82 -13.51
C ALA A 173 12.68 -18.39 -12.12
N GLU A 174 13.68 -18.40 -11.23
CA GLU A 174 13.58 -18.82 -9.84
C GLU A 174 12.86 -17.79 -8.95
N ALA A 175 12.87 -16.51 -9.34
CA ALA A 175 12.27 -15.40 -8.59
C ALA A 175 10.80 -15.15 -8.97
N VAL A 176 10.21 -16.06 -9.78
CA VAL A 176 8.78 -16.05 -10.09
C VAL A 176 8.03 -16.77 -8.96
N VAL A 177 6.95 -16.16 -8.47
CA VAL A 177 6.11 -16.78 -7.44
C VAL A 177 5.39 -18.00 -8.04
N ARG A 178 5.59 -19.18 -7.47
CA ARG A 178 4.91 -20.42 -7.87
C ARG A 178 3.93 -20.84 -6.79
N THR A 179 2.65 -20.96 -7.13
CA THR A 179 1.66 -21.46 -6.17
C THR A 179 1.81 -22.98 -6.06
N ILE A 180 1.99 -23.49 -4.83
CA ILE A 180 2.10 -24.93 -4.57
C ILE A 180 0.71 -25.48 -4.23
N SER A 181 0.04 -24.87 -3.27
CA SER A 181 -1.27 -25.32 -2.80
C SER A 181 -2.16 -24.14 -2.42
N PHE A 182 -3.45 -24.29 -2.70
CA PHE A 182 -4.46 -23.30 -2.35
C PHE A 182 -5.64 -23.99 -1.68
N THR A 183 -5.80 -23.77 -0.38
CA THR A 183 -6.87 -24.34 0.44
C THR A 183 -7.56 -23.23 1.26
N LEU A 184 -8.82 -23.45 1.64
CA LEU A 184 -9.56 -22.50 2.50
C LEU A 184 -8.91 -22.26 3.87
N SER A 185 -8.09 -23.19 4.36
CA SER A 185 -7.38 -23.05 5.64
C SER A 185 -5.96 -22.49 5.49
N ARG A 186 -5.27 -22.83 4.40
CA ARG A 186 -3.86 -22.51 4.19
C ARG A 186 -3.54 -22.35 2.71
N VAL A 187 -2.76 -21.32 2.40
CA VAL A 187 -2.11 -21.16 1.10
C VAL A 187 -0.62 -21.39 1.25
N GLU A 188 -0.03 -22.11 0.30
CA GLU A 188 1.41 -22.30 0.20
C GLU A 188 1.90 -21.90 -1.18
N TYR A 189 2.96 -21.10 -1.21
CA TYR A 189 3.63 -20.71 -2.43
C TYR A 189 5.14 -20.77 -2.27
N GLU A 190 5.82 -21.02 -3.36
CA GLU A 190 7.25 -20.98 -3.47
C GLU A 190 7.69 -19.64 -4.04
N PHE A 191 8.72 -19.07 -3.43
CA PHE A 191 9.42 -17.93 -3.96
C PHE A 191 10.91 -18.16 -3.74
N TRP A 192 11.68 -18.22 -4.84
CA TRP A 192 13.13 -18.37 -4.79
C TRP A 192 13.61 -19.63 -4.05
N GLY A 193 12.93 -20.77 -4.30
CA GLY A 193 13.26 -22.06 -3.67
C GLY A 193 12.82 -22.19 -2.21
N GLN A 194 12.22 -21.15 -1.62
CA GLN A 194 11.66 -21.21 -0.27
C GLN A 194 10.14 -21.28 -0.30
N ARG A 195 9.58 -22.13 0.56
CA ARG A 195 8.14 -22.30 0.74
C ARG A 195 7.63 -21.37 1.83
N PHE A 196 6.67 -20.55 1.47
CA PHE A 196 5.93 -19.68 2.39
C PHE A 196 4.51 -20.18 2.53
N SER A 197 3.97 -20.08 3.73
CA SER A 197 2.61 -20.50 4.01
C SER A 197 1.91 -19.52 4.95
N TYR A 198 0.62 -19.31 4.73
CA TYR A 198 -0.18 -18.44 5.60
C TYR A 198 -1.62 -18.94 5.71
N ASN A 199 -2.30 -18.53 6.77
CA ASN A 199 -3.71 -18.84 7.00
C ASN A 199 -4.60 -17.96 6.12
N THR A 200 -5.38 -18.60 5.25
CA THR A 200 -6.28 -17.94 4.29
C THR A 200 -7.34 -17.09 5.00
N LEU A 201 -7.98 -17.62 6.04
CA LEU A 201 -9.02 -16.92 6.79
C LEU A 201 -8.46 -15.75 7.59
N GLY A 202 -7.28 -15.92 8.19
CA GLY A 202 -6.58 -14.84 8.88
C GLY A 202 -6.23 -13.69 7.94
N MET A 203 -5.73 -14.01 6.74
CA MET A 203 -5.42 -13.02 5.71
C MET A 203 -6.68 -12.31 5.20
N PHE A 204 -7.76 -13.04 4.97
CA PHE A 204 -9.05 -12.48 4.59
C PHE A 204 -9.60 -11.51 5.65
N ALA A 205 -9.61 -11.93 6.93
CA ALA A 205 -10.09 -11.10 8.03
C ALA A 205 -9.26 -9.81 8.18
N LEU A 206 -7.93 -9.91 8.07
CA LEU A 206 -7.05 -8.75 8.03
C LEU A 206 -7.41 -7.83 6.85
N ALA A 207 -7.48 -8.37 5.64
CA ALA A 207 -7.78 -7.62 4.43
C ALA A 207 -9.16 -6.92 4.53
N PHE A 208 -10.15 -7.59 5.11
CA PHE A 208 -11.49 -7.05 5.34
C PHE A 208 -11.48 -5.87 6.32
N VAL A 209 -10.88 -6.04 7.51
CA VAL A 209 -10.79 -4.96 8.52
C VAL A 209 -10.00 -3.77 7.98
N VAL A 210 -8.87 -4.04 7.32
CA VAL A 210 -8.06 -2.99 6.71
C VAL A 210 -8.79 -2.33 5.54
N GLY A 211 -9.60 -3.08 4.79
CA GLY A 211 -10.50 -2.54 3.78
C GLY A 211 -11.50 -1.53 4.37
N ILE A 212 -12.11 -1.84 5.52
CA ILE A 212 -13.03 -0.93 6.21
C ILE A 212 -12.31 0.36 6.64
N ILE A 213 -11.15 0.23 7.29
CA ILE A 213 -10.36 1.38 7.74
C ILE A 213 -9.89 2.21 6.54
N GLY A 214 -9.31 1.55 5.54
CA GLY A 214 -8.78 2.15 4.33
C GLY A 214 -9.87 2.78 3.45
N GLY A 215 -11.08 2.23 3.44
CA GLY A 215 -12.24 2.78 2.74
C GLY A 215 -12.84 3.99 3.47
N THR A 216 -12.88 3.94 4.80
CA THR A 216 -13.31 5.09 5.62
C THR A 216 -12.34 6.26 5.46
N TYR A 217 -11.04 5.95 5.45
CA TYR A 217 -9.99 6.94 5.31
C TYR A 217 -9.85 7.41 3.85
N GLY A 218 -10.02 6.53 2.86
CA GLY A 218 -9.86 6.82 1.43
C GLY A 218 -8.45 6.57 0.87
N ILE A 219 -7.58 5.86 1.60
CA ILE A 219 -6.15 5.71 1.26
C ILE A 219 -5.82 4.48 0.41
N GLY A 220 -6.74 3.52 0.29
CA GLY A 220 -6.41 2.17 -0.20
C GLY A 220 -5.64 1.37 0.85
N GLY A 221 -6.06 0.13 1.14
CA GLY A 221 -5.60 -0.65 2.29
C GLY A 221 -4.11 -1.02 2.30
N GLY A 222 -3.40 -0.84 1.18
CA GLY A 222 -2.03 -1.33 0.97
C GLY A 222 -0.99 -0.88 1.98
N ALA A 223 -1.05 0.40 2.37
CA ALA A 223 -0.16 0.98 3.37
C ALA A 223 -0.18 0.23 4.71
N ILE A 224 -1.31 -0.41 5.01
CA ILE A 224 -1.56 -1.13 6.26
C ILE A 224 -1.38 -2.64 6.03
N ILE A 225 -1.92 -3.19 4.94
CA ILE A 225 -1.85 -4.63 4.64
C ILE A 225 -0.41 -5.10 4.52
N ALA A 226 0.44 -4.40 3.76
CA ALA A 226 1.80 -4.88 3.48
C ALA A 226 2.64 -5.08 4.76
N PRO A 227 2.75 -4.12 5.69
CA PRO A 227 3.45 -4.34 6.95
C PRO A 227 2.82 -5.45 7.80
N PHE A 228 1.49 -5.65 7.77
CA PHE A 228 0.85 -6.74 8.50
C PHE A 228 1.17 -8.12 7.91
N CYS A 229 1.13 -8.27 6.59
CA CYS A 229 1.56 -9.49 5.90
C CYS A 229 3.00 -9.87 6.26
N VAL A 230 3.90 -8.88 6.34
CA VAL A 230 5.30 -9.12 6.68
C VAL A 230 5.48 -9.44 8.15
N ALA A 231 4.84 -8.69 9.05
CA ALA A 231 5.06 -8.84 10.49
C ALA A 231 4.31 -10.01 11.12
N VAL A 232 3.09 -10.29 10.67
CA VAL A 232 2.20 -11.31 11.29
C VAL A 232 2.27 -12.63 10.54
N PHE A 233 2.33 -12.59 9.20
CA PHE A 233 2.35 -13.79 8.38
C PHE A 233 3.76 -14.17 7.90
N GLY A 234 4.80 -13.39 8.24
CA GLY A 234 6.19 -13.69 7.91
C GLY A 234 6.46 -13.74 6.40
N LEU A 235 5.65 -13.04 5.60
CA LEU A 235 5.76 -13.07 4.15
C LEU A 235 6.81 -12.07 3.66
N PRO A 236 7.60 -12.40 2.63
CA PRO A 236 8.59 -11.48 2.08
C PRO A 236 7.90 -10.26 1.45
N VAL A 237 8.43 -9.06 1.74
CA VAL A 237 7.89 -7.79 1.21
C VAL A 237 7.77 -7.83 -0.31
N TYR A 238 8.73 -8.49 -0.97
CA TYR A 238 8.81 -8.58 -2.42
C TYR A 238 7.62 -9.27 -3.11
N THR A 239 6.94 -10.20 -2.43
CA THR A 239 5.76 -10.93 -2.95
C THR A 239 4.45 -10.30 -2.49
N VAL A 240 4.46 -9.68 -1.31
CA VAL A 240 3.29 -9.02 -0.70
C VAL A 240 2.98 -7.69 -1.37
N ALA A 241 4.00 -6.90 -1.73
CA ALA A 241 3.82 -5.55 -2.22
C ALA A 241 2.93 -5.46 -3.47
N GLY A 242 2.99 -6.47 -4.35
CA GLY A 242 2.11 -6.55 -5.52
C GLY A 242 0.65 -6.77 -5.15
N ALA A 243 0.38 -7.65 -4.18
CA ALA A 243 -0.96 -7.99 -3.72
C ALA A 243 -1.60 -6.89 -2.84
N ALA A 244 -0.78 -6.05 -2.21
CA ALA A 244 -1.23 -4.97 -1.33
C ALA A 244 -1.48 -3.65 -2.06
N LEU A 245 -1.09 -3.50 -3.32
CA LEU A 245 -1.16 -2.25 -4.09
C LEU A 245 -2.59 -1.72 -4.27
#